data_AF-A0A6J2PW21-F1
#
_entry.id   AF-A0A6J2PW21-F1
#
_cell.length_a   1.000
_cell.length_b   1.000
_cell.length_c   1.000
_cell.angle_alpha   90.00
_cell.angle_beta   90.00
_cell.angle_gamma   90.00
#
_symmetry.space_group_name_H-M   'P 1'
#
loop_
_entity.id
_entity.type
_entity.pdbx_description
1 polymer ?
#
loop_
_entity_poly.entity_id
_entity_poly.type
_entity_poly.pdbx_seq_one_letter_code
_entity_poly.pdbx_strand_id
1 'polypeptide(L)'
;MTVSCDPKWCADTNGDGFFDDSELEALFTKELEKVYNSENEEDDMVEMEEERLRMREHVMNEVDTNKDRLVSLSEFMAATQKEEFLEKDEWETLDQNPLYNEEELREYEQHLVNEENDITMKSVELQKQREELERKQEELSAQKLGLQQAVEEMERIKAEVKQPGVPVAEGGPGNSQRLPPAHQQQDVPVPGHS
;
A
#
# COMPACT_ATOMS: atom_id res chain seq x y z
N MET A 1 4.42 0.34 -64.59
CA MET A 1 5.58 0.25 -63.70
C MET A 1 5.05 -0.25 -62.38
N THR A 2 5.21 -1.53 -62.08
CA THR A 2 4.79 -2.13 -60.80
C THR A 2 5.77 -1.64 -59.74
N VAL A 3 5.29 -0.82 -58.81
CA VAL A 3 6.09 -0.41 -57.65
C VAL A 3 6.14 -1.65 -56.75
N SER A 4 7.24 -2.41 -56.87
CA SER A 4 7.51 -3.55 -56.01
C SER A 4 8.05 -2.99 -54.70
N CYS A 5 7.17 -2.71 -53.74
CA CYS A 5 7.60 -2.43 -52.38
C CYS A 5 8.18 -3.70 -51.75
N ASP A 6 9.31 -3.56 -51.05
CA ASP A 6 9.93 -4.63 -50.28
C ASP A 6 8.96 -5.14 -49.20
N PRO A 7 8.88 -6.46 -48.92
CA PRO A 7 7.98 -7.03 -47.89
C PRO A 7 8.20 -6.52 -46.46
N LYS A 8 9.23 -5.71 -46.23
CA LYS A 8 9.55 -5.14 -44.92
C LYS A 8 8.84 -3.81 -44.63
N TRP A 9 8.20 -3.17 -45.62
CA TRP A 9 7.66 -1.81 -45.50
C TRP A 9 6.18 -1.65 -45.91
N CYS A 10 5.50 -2.72 -46.33
CA CYS A 10 4.05 -2.66 -46.60
C CYS A 10 3.27 -2.98 -45.31
N ALA A 11 3.08 -1.99 -44.43
CA ALA A 11 2.15 -2.13 -43.30
C ALA A 11 0.70 -1.83 -43.65
N ASP A 12 0.47 -1.24 -44.83
CA ASP A 12 -0.85 -1.11 -45.45
C ASP A 12 -1.36 -2.53 -45.75
N THR A 13 -2.11 -3.06 -44.78
CA THR A 13 -2.59 -4.44 -44.73
C THR A 13 -3.86 -4.58 -45.56
N ASN A 14 -4.62 -3.48 -45.68
CA ASN A 14 -5.87 -3.43 -46.40
C ASN A 14 -5.72 -2.94 -47.86
N GLY A 15 -4.57 -2.35 -48.21
CA GLY A 15 -4.20 -1.85 -49.53
C GLY A 15 -4.88 -0.55 -49.94
N ASP A 16 -5.36 0.26 -48.98
CA ASP A 16 -6.11 1.50 -49.25
C ASP A 16 -5.22 2.73 -49.48
N GLY A 17 -3.90 2.60 -49.27
CA GLY A 17 -2.93 3.67 -49.47
C GLY A 17 -2.87 4.69 -48.34
N PHE A 18 -3.52 4.41 -47.21
CA PHE A 18 -3.43 5.14 -45.96
C PHE A 18 -2.88 4.22 -44.87
N PHE A 19 -2.38 4.81 -43.79
CA PHE A 19 -2.04 4.07 -42.57
C PHE A 19 -2.99 4.49 -41.47
N ASP A 20 -3.76 3.52 -40.98
CA ASP A 20 -4.61 3.72 -39.80
C ASP A 20 -3.83 3.46 -38.49
N ASP A 21 -4.48 3.75 -37.36
CA ASP A 21 -3.89 3.51 -36.03
C ASP A 21 -3.42 2.07 -35.83
N SER A 22 -4.17 1.09 -36.33
CA SER A 22 -3.87 -0.33 -36.12
C SER A 22 -2.65 -0.75 -36.92
N GLU A 23 -2.51 -0.24 -38.14
CA GLU A 23 -1.36 -0.50 -39.01
C GLU A 23 -0.07 0.13 -38.47
N LEU A 24 -0.18 1.35 -37.91
CA LEU A 24 0.93 1.99 -37.21
C LEU A 24 1.30 1.24 -35.92
N GLU A 25 0.33 0.84 -35.10
CA GLU A 25 0.58 0.04 -33.90
C GLU A 25 1.26 -1.29 -34.24
N ALA A 26 0.87 -1.95 -35.34
CA ALA A 26 1.49 -3.20 -35.78
C ALA A 26 2.96 -3.00 -36.19
N LEU A 27 3.29 -1.86 -36.82
CA LEU A 27 4.67 -1.48 -37.10
C LEU A 27 5.48 -1.30 -35.81
N PHE A 28 4.95 -0.51 -34.87
CA PHE A 28 5.67 -0.22 -33.62
C PHE A 28 5.84 -1.46 -32.77
N THR A 29 4.82 -2.32 -32.69
CA THR A 29 4.90 -3.59 -31.96
C THR A 29 6.08 -4.42 -32.46
N LYS A 30 6.24 -4.55 -33.78
CA LYS A 30 7.34 -5.30 -34.38
C LYS A 30 8.72 -4.64 -34.19
N GLU A 31 8.78 -3.32 -34.12
CA GLU A 31 10.03 -2.61 -33.81
C GLU A 31 10.38 -2.73 -32.32
N LEU A 32 9.40 -2.64 -31.43
CA LEU A 32 9.57 -2.80 -29.98
C LEU A 32 9.94 -4.24 -29.59
N GLU A 33 9.40 -5.26 -30.27
CA GLU A 33 9.78 -6.68 -30.08
C GLU A 33 11.27 -6.98 -30.33
N LYS A 34 12.02 -6.08 -30.99
CA LYS A 34 13.47 -6.23 -31.15
C LYS A 34 14.26 -5.76 -29.94
N VAL A 35 13.67 -4.88 -29.14
CA VAL A 35 14.30 -4.22 -27.99
C VAL A 35 13.79 -4.82 -26.69
N TYR A 36 12.50 -5.13 -26.62
CA TYR A 36 11.83 -5.78 -25.50
C TYR A 36 11.59 -7.25 -25.82
N ASN A 37 12.05 -8.14 -24.95
CA ASN A 37 11.94 -9.57 -25.09
C ASN A 37 11.03 -10.15 -24.01
N SER A 38 9.91 -10.75 -24.40
CA SER A 38 8.90 -11.28 -23.46
C SER A 38 9.39 -12.43 -22.57
N GLU A 39 10.54 -13.03 -22.91
CA GLU A 39 11.21 -14.07 -22.12
C GLU A 39 12.20 -13.50 -21.08
N ASN A 40 12.47 -12.19 -21.11
CA ASN A 40 13.35 -11.52 -20.14
C ASN A 40 12.52 -11.00 -18.95
N GLU A 41 12.83 -11.44 -17.73
CA GLU A 41 12.13 -10.99 -16.52
C GLU A 41 12.39 -9.50 -16.18
N GLU A 42 13.42 -8.89 -16.78
CA GLU A 42 13.73 -7.47 -16.62
C GLU A 42 12.92 -6.56 -17.55
N ASP A 43 12.26 -7.11 -18.58
CA ASP A 43 11.50 -6.32 -19.55
C ASP A 43 10.01 -6.32 -19.16
N ASP A 44 9.48 -5.17 -18.76
CA ASP A 44 8.06 -5.04 -18.40
C ASP A 44 7.19 -4.93 -19.66
N MET A 45 6.29 -5.89 -19.85
CA MET A 45 5.36 -5.91 -20.97
C MET A 45 4.33 -4.78 -20.93
N VAL A 46 4.04 -4.23 -19.76
CA VAL A 46 3.20 -3.05 -19.62
C VAL A 46 3.93 -1.81 -20.12
N GLU A 47 5.21 -1.66 -19.78
CA GLU A 47 6.04 -0.54 -20.25
C GLU A 47 6.14 -0.52 -21.78
N MET A 48 6.34 -1.69 -22.41
CA MET A 48 6.33 -1.82 -23.86
C MET A 48 5.00 -1.35 -24.49
N GLU A 49 3.85 -1.69 -23.89
CA GLU A 49 2.54 -1.27 -24.40
C GLU A 49 2.32 0.23 -24.25
N GLU A 50 2.77 0.83 -23.15
CA GLU A 50 2.72 2.28 -22.94
C GLU A 50 3.59 3.02 -23.97
N GLU A 51 4.80 2.53 -24.22
CA GLU A 51 5.71 3.12 -25.20
C GLU A 51 5.12 3.01 -26.63
N ARG A 52 4.49 1.88 -26.97
CA ARG A 52 3.77 1.72 -28.24
C ARG A 52 2.69 2.78 -28.41
N LEU A 53 1.90 3.04 -27.36
CA LEU A 53 0.82 4.04 -27.41
C LEU A 53 1.36 5.46 -27.54
N ARG A 54 2.51 5.77 -26.93
CA ARG A 54 3.20 7.05 -27.10
C ARG A 54 3.73 7.23 -28.52
N MET A 55 4.39 6.22 -29.08
CA MET A 55 4.86 6.26 -30.47
C MET A 55 3.70 6.52 -31.44
N ARG A 56 2.55 5.84 -31.25
CA ARG A 56 1.34 6.07 -32.04
C ARG A 56 0.86 7.51 -31.95
N GLU A 57 0.67 8.00 -30.73
CA GLU A 57 0.14 9.34 -30.50
C GLU A 57 1.09 10.42 -31.05
N HIS A 58 2.39 10.22 -30.89
CA HIS A 58 3.40 11.14 -31.42
C HIS A 58 3.38 11.18 -32.96
N VAL A 59 3.46 10.02 -33.61
CA VAL A 59 3.48 9.93 -35.08
C VAL A 59 2.19 10.49 -35.69
N MET A 60 1.03 10.20 -35.09
CA MET A 60 -0.22 10.80 -35.53
C MET A 60 -0.21 12.33 -35.38
N ASN A 61 0.25 12.87 -34.25
CA ASN A 61 0.27 14.33 -34.05
C ASN A 61 1.23 15.07 -34.99
N GLU A 62 2.32 14.44 -35.41
CA GLU A 62 3.34 15.07 -36.26
C GLU A 62 3.04 14.94 -37.76
N VAL A 63 2.56 13.77 -38.19
CA VAL A 63 2.39 13.42 -39.60
C VAL A 63 0.96 13.65 -40.08
N ASP A 64 -0.07 13.34 -39.27
CA ASP A 64 -1.47 13.60 -39.63
C ASP A 64 -1.80 15.09 -39.46
N THR A 65 -1.54 15.84 -40.53
CA THR A 65 -1.81 17.27 -40.58
C THR A 65 -3.30 17.61 -40.64
N ASN A 66 -4.12 16.69 -41.14
CA ASN A 66 -5.52 16.94 -41.42
C ASN A 66 -6.44 16.47 -40.26
N LYS A 67 -5.89 15.68 -39.33
CA LYS A 67 -6.51 15.12 -38.11
C LYS A 67 -7.67 14.16 -38.38
N ASP A 68 -7.64 13.43 -39.48
CA ASP A 68 -8.60 12.37 -39.81
C ASP A 68 -8.21 10.99 -39.25
N ARG A 69 -7.07 10.90 -38.55
CA ARG A 69 -6.46 9.68 -38.02
C ARG A 69 -6.05 8.68 -39.10
N LEU A 70 -5.80 9.16 -40.31
CA LEU A 70 -5.26 8.37 -41.41
C LEU A 70 -4.03 9.09 -41.95
N VAL A 71 -2.91 8.38 -42.05
CA VAL A 71 -1.69 8.95 -42.63
C VAL A 71 -1.63 8.60 -44.11
N SER A 72 -1.80 9.59 -44.96
CA SER A 72 -1.61 9.44 -46.40
C SER A 72 -0.12 9.42 -46.78
N LEU A 73 0.21 8.80 -47.91
CA LEU A 73 1.57 8.86 -48.46
C LEU A 73 2.06 10.31 -48.68
N SER A 74 1.16 11.24 -49.04
CA SER A 74 1.50 12.65 -49.18
C SER A 74 1.91 13.30 -47.86
N GLU A 75 1.19 12.99 -46.78
CA GLU A 75 1.52 13.48 -45.44
C GLU A 75 2.84 12.89 -44.95
N PHE A 76 3.08 11.60 -45.20
CA PHE A 76 4.35 10.96 -44.90
C PHE A 76 5.52 11.59 -45.69
N MET A 77 5.35 11.85 -46.99
CA MET A 77 6.38 12.53 -47.79
C MET A 77 6.58 14.00 -47.37
N ALA A 78 5.54 14.66 -46.88
CA ALA A 78 5.66 16.02 -46.36
C ALA A 78 6.42 16.03 -45.02
N ALA A 79 6.13 15.07 -44.13
CA ALA A 79 6.83 14.91 -42.85
C ALA A 79 8.34 14.64 -43.05
N THR A 80 8.72 13.75 -43.96
CA THR A 80 10.13 13.47 -44.28
C THR A 80 10.88 14.65 -44.92
N GLN A 81 10.18 15.68 -45.39
CA GLN A 81 10.77 16.93 -45.91
C GLN A 81 10.80 18.06 -44.89
N LYS A 82 10.18 17.90 -43.72
CA LYS A 82 10.25 18.91 -42.65
C LYS A 82 11.65 18.89 -42.02
N GLU A 83 12.12 20.09 -41.69
CA GLU A 83 13.41 20.34 -41.05
C GLU A 83 13.49 19.71 -39.65
N GLU A 84 12.33 19.44 -39.04
CA GLU A 84 12.15 18.69 -37.79
C GLU A 84 12.65 17.23 -37.87
N PHE A 85 12.74 16.62 -39.06
CA PHE A 85 13.38 15.30 -39.22
C PHE A 85 14.92 15.38 -39.24
N LEU A 86 15.47 16.58 -39.46
CA LEU A 86 16.91 16.88 -39.40
C LEU A 86 17.33 17.33 -37.99
N GLU A 87 16.44 18.01 -37.27
CA GLU A 87 16.55 18.18 -35.82
C GLU A 87 16.27 16.83 -35.17
N LYS A 88 17.33 16.14 -34.78
CA LYS A 88 17.27 14.97 -33.91
C LYS A 88 16.67 15.36 -32.56
N ASP A 89 15.37 15.57 -32.48
CA ASP A 89 14.63 15.32 -31.25
C ASP A 89 14.66 13.80 -31.06
N GLU A 90 15.78 13.36 -30.51
CA GLU A 90 15.96 12.02 -30.01
C GLU A 90 14.88 11.80 -28.94
N TRP A 91 14.04 10.79 -29.15
CA TRP A 91 13.04 10.32 -28.20
C TRP A 91 13.55 10.48 -26.75
N GLU A 92 12.93 11.37 -25.99
CA GLU A 92 13.23 11.51 -24.56
C GLU A 92 12.76 10.25 -23.85
N THR A 93 13.69 9.38 -23.47
CA THR A 93 13.36 8.20 -22.65
C THR A 93 12.86 8.64 -21.28
N LEU A 94 12.08 7.79 -20.61
CA LEU A 94 11.63 8.04 -19.24
C LEU A 94 12.80 8.33 -18.27
N ASP A 95 14.00 7.81 -18.57
CA ASP A 95 15.24 8.09 -17.84
C ASP A 95 15.76 9.52 -18.01
N GLN A 96 15.45 10.19 -19.14
CA GLN A 96 15.94 11.53 -19.41
C GLN A 96 15.22 12.61 -18.61
N ASN A 97 13.99 12.32 -18.16
CA ASN A 97 13.25 13.21 -17.27
C ASN A 97 12.81 12.48 -15.99
N PRO A 98 13.75 12.17 -15.07
CA PRO A 98 13.42 11.58 -13.78
C PRO A 98 12.40 12.47 -13.06
N LEU A 99 11.25 11.89 -12.69
CA LEU A 99 10.20 12.58 -11.93
C LEU A 99 10.70 13.09 -10.57
N TYR A 100 11.77 12.49 -10.06
CA TYR A 100 12.44 12.85 -8.81
C TYR A 100 13.94 13.02 -9.08
N ASN A 101 14.53 14.05 -8.48
CA ASN A 101 15.98 14.21 -8.55
C ASN A 101 16.68 13.23 -7.56
N GLU A 102 17.98 13.00 -7.74
CA GLU A 102 18.75 12.04 -6.93
C GLU A 102 18.80 12.42 -5.43
N GLU A 103 18.70 13.71 -5.11
CA GLU A 103 18.65 14.20 -3.73
C GLU A 103 17.31 13.87 -3.06
N GLU A 104 16.19 14.10 -3.75
CA GLU A 104 14.84 13.74 -3.31
C GLU A 104 14.70 12.22 -3.10
N LEU A 105 15.26 11.42 -4.02
CA LEU A 105 15.26 9.96 -3.88
C LEU A 105 16.03 9.52 -2.64
N ARG A 106 17.22 10.10 -2.40
CA ARG A 106 18.04 9.80 -1.22
C ARG A 106 17.34 10.21 0.07
N GLU A 107 16.69 11.37 0.09
CA GLU A 107 15.89 11.81 1.25
C GLU A 107 14.74 10.85 1.54
N TYR A 108 14.08 10.34 0.50
CA TYR A 108 13.01 9.36 0.63
C TYR A 108 13.53 8.02 1.17
N GLU A 109 14.63 7.50 0.64
CA GLU A 109 15.29 6.30 1.15
C GLU A 109 15.68 6.46 2.62
N GLN A 110 16.24 7.61 2.98
CA GLN A 110 16.60 7.92 4.36
C GLN A 110 15.38 8.00 5.28
N HIS A 111 14.27 8.55 4.79
CA HIS A 111 13.00 8.60 5.51
C HIS A 111 12.47 7.19 5.78
N LEU A 112 12.48 6.30 4.78
CA LEU A 112 12.06 4.91 4.92
C LEU A 112 12.88 4.16 5.98
N VAL A 113 14.21 4.31 5.96
CA VAL A 113 15.09 3.70 6.95
C VAL A 113 14.78 4.21 8.36
N ASN A 114 14.52 5.51 8.51
CA ASN A 114 14.17 6.09 9.80
C ASN A 114 12.83 5.54 10.31
N GLU A 115 11.83 5.46 9.44
CA GLU A 115 10.51 4.93 9.77
C GLU A 115 10.56 3.44 10.14
N GLU A 116 11.35 2.64 9.41
CA GLU A 116 11.59 1.23 9.73
C GLU A 116 12.19 1.05 11.13
N ASN A 117 13.21 1.86 11.46
CA ASN A 117 13.84 1.85 12.78
C ASN A 117 12.84 2.23 13.88
N ASP A 118 12.01 3.26 13.65
CA ASP A 118 10.98 3.69 14.58
C ASP A 118 9.92 2.60 14.81
N ILE A 119 9.50 1.93 13.75
CA ILE A 119 8.56 0.80 13.82
C ILE A 119 9.17 -0.35 14.61
N THR A 120 10.44 -0.68 14.36
CA THR A 120 11.15 -1.75 15.06
C THR A 120 11.26 -1.45 16.55
N MET A 121 11.65 -0.22 16.91
CA MET A 121 11.73 0.20 18.31
C MET A 121 10.37 0.14 19.02
N LYS A 122 9.29 0.61 18.36
CA LYS A 122 7.92 0.50 18.89
C LYS A 122 7.49 -0.95 19.05
N SER A 123 7.84 -1.83 18.10
CA SER A 123 7.54 -3.26 18.17
C SER A 123 8.19 -3.91 19.39
N VAL A 124 9.47 -3.64 19.63
CA VAL A 124 10.20 -4.15 20.81
C VAL A 124 9.59 -3.65 22.11
N GLU A 125 9.26 -2.36 22.18
CA GLU A 125 8.65 -1.78 23.38
C GLU A 125 7.25 -2.37 23.65
N LEU A 126 6.41 -2.50 22.62
CA LEU A 126 5.09 -3.13 22.75
C LEU A 126 5.18 -4.59 23.17
N GLN A 127 6.16 -5.33 22.66
CA GLN A 127 6.40 -6.70 23.06
C GLN A 127 6.76 -6.79 24.56
N LYS A 128 7.63 -5.90 25.03
CA LYS A 128 7.99 -5.83 26.45
C LYS A 128 6.79 -5.47 27.33
N GLN A 129 5.96 -4.53 26.90
CA GLN A 129 4.72 -4.17 27.61
C GLN A 129 3.75 -5.35 27.68
N ARG A 130 3.62 -6.12 26.59
CA ARG A 130 2.80 -7.34 26.55
C ARG A 130 3.29 -8.38 27.55
N GLU A 131 4.59 -8.64 27.59
CA GLU A 131 5.21 -9.59 28.55
C GLU A 131 5.01 -9.15 30.00
N GLU A 132 5.11 -7.85 30.30
CA GLU A 132 4.88 -7.34 31.66
C GLU A 132 3.41 -7.47 32.08
N LEU A 133 2.47 -7.19 31.16
CA LEU A 133 1.04 -7.38 31.41
C LEU A 133 0.70 -8.85 31.62
N GLU A 134 1.28 -9.75 30.81
CA GLU A 134 1.12 -11.19 30.96
C GLU A 134 1.60 -11.68 32.33
N ARG A 135 2.77 -11.21 32.78
CA ARG A 135 3.28 -11.53 34.13
C ARG A 135 2.35 -11.03 35.24
N LYS A 136 1.80 -9.81 35.13
CA LYS A 136 0.84 -9.28 36.10
C LYS A 136 -0.46 -10.08 36.12
N GLN A 137 -0.94 -10.51 34.95
CA GLN A 137 -2.12 -11.36 34.79
C GLN A 137 -1.91 -12.71 35.50
N GLU A 138 -0.75 -13.32 35.30
CA GLU A 138 -0.37 -14.59 35.96
C GLU A 138 -0.32 -14.44 37.48
N GLU A 139 0.33 -13.40 38.01
CA GLU A 139 0.40 -13.13 39.44
C GLU A 139 -0.98 -12.93 40.08
N LEU A 140 -1.84 -12.13 39.45
CA LEU A 140 -3.22 -11.95 39.87
C LEU A 140 -4.01 -13.27 39.84
N SER A 141 -3.81 -14.08 38.81
CA SER A 141 -4.49 -15.38 38.69
C SER A 141 -4.06 -16.35 39.80
N ALA A 142 -2.77 -16.37 40.15
CA ALA A 142 -2.24 -17.18 41.23
C ALA A 142 -2.76 -16.72 42.59
N GLN A 143 -2.80 -15.40 42.84
CA GLN A 143 -3.37 -14.84 44.06
C GLN A 143 -4.86 -15.17 44.20
N LYS A 144 -5.63 -15.04 43.11
CA LYS A 144 -7.06 -15.39 43.07
C LYS A 144 -7.28 -16.87 43.38
N LEU A 145 -6.47 -17.76 42.78
CA LEU A 145 -6.56 -19.19 43.01
C LEU A 145 -6.25 -19.54 44.48
N GLY A 146 -5.20 -18.96 45.06
CA GLY A 146 -4.86 -19.17 46.47
C GLY A 146 -5.95 -18.69 47.43
N LEU A 147 -6.54 -17.52 47.17
CA LEU A 147 -7.67 -17.02 47.96
C LEU A 147 -8.90 -17.94 47.85
N GLN A 148 -9.20 -18.43 46.64
CA GLN A 148 -10.32 -19.33 46.42
C GLN A 148 -10.14 -20.66 47.16
N GLN A 149 -8.92 -21.22 47.17
CA GLN A 149 -8.58 -22.41 47.96
C GLN A 149 -8.77 -22.17 49.47
N ALA A 150 -8.30 -21.04 49.98
CA ALA A 150 -8.45 -20.69 51.41
C ALA A 150 -9.92 -20.52 51.82
N VAL A 151 -10.75 -19.93 50.94
CA VAL A 151 -12.20 -19.81 51.17
C VAL A 151 -12.85 -21.20 51.24
N GLU A 152 -12.52 -22.10 50.31
CA GLU A 152 -13.06 -23.47 50.31
C GLU A 152 -12.65 -24.24 51.58
N GLU A 153 -11.40 -24.09 52.03
CA GLU A 153 -10.93 -24.70 53.28
C GLU A 153 -11.66 -24.14 54.51
N MET A 154 -11.85 -22.82 54.59
CA MET A 154 -12.60 -22.16 55.66
C MET A 154 -14.06 -22.63 55.69
N GLU A 155 -14.69 -22.84 54.54
CA GLU A 155 -16.05 -23.38 54.44
C GLU A 155 -16.13 -24.83 54.94
N ARG A 156 -15.14 -25.67 54.62
CA ARG A 156 -15.05 -27.06 55.13
C ARG A 156 -14.92 -27.09 56.65
N ILE A 157 -14.01 -26.29 57.22
CA ILE A 157 -13.82 -26.20 58.68
C ILE A 157 -15.10 -25.70 59.36
N LYS A 158 -15.76 -24.69 58.80
CA LYS A 158 -17.02 -24.15 59.34
C LYS A 158 -18.16 -25.17 59.30
N ALA A 159 -18.22 -26.01 58.26
CA ALA A 159 -19.20 -27.10 58.16
C ALA A 159 -18.98 -28.17 59.23
N GLU A 160 -17.72 -28.43 59.62
CA GLU A 160 -17.36 -29.42 60.63
C GLU A 160 -17.62 -28.94 62.08
N VAL A 161 -17.55 -27.63 62.34
CA VAL A 161 -17.77 -27.03 63.68
C VAL A 161 -19.26 -26.93 64.06
N LYS A 162 -20.22 -27.19 63.16
CA LYS A 162 -21.67 -26.99 63.42
C LYS A 162 -22.42 -28.28 63.81
N GLN A 163 -22.18 -28.80 65.01
CA GLN A 163 -23.09 -29.66 65.80
C GLN A 163 -23.09 -29.25 67.30
N PRO A 164 -24.19 -29.44 68.07
CA PRO A 164 -24.78 -28.36 68.88
C PRO A 164 -24.54 -28.39 70.40
N GLY A 165 -24.61 -27.20 71.03
CA GLY A 165 -24.84 -27.01 72.47
C GLY A 165 -24.92 -25.52 72.86
N VAL A 166 -26.06 -25.07 73.40
CA VAL A 166 -26.39 -23.70 73.88
C VAL A 166 -26.61 -23.72 75.42
N PRO A 167 -26.87 -22.62 76.18
CA PRO A 167 -26.88 -21.15 75.93
C PRO A 167 -26.27 -20.28 77.10
N VAL A 168 -26.63 -18.97 77.19
CA VAL A 168 -26.62 -17.98 78.32
C VAL A 168 -25.67 -16.78 78.09
N ALA A 169 -25.95 -15.49 78.36
CA ALA A 169 -27.13 -14.63 78.53
C ALA A 169 -26.65 -13.14 78.61
N GLU A 170 -27.55 -12.21 78.24
CA GLU A 170 -27.72 -10.78 78.62
C GLU A 170 -26.57 -9.75 78.71
N GLY A 171 -26.83 -8.56 78.11
CA GLY A 171 -26.28 -7.26 78.50
C GLY A 171 -26.10 -6.24 77.36
N GLY A 172 -27.09 -5.37 77.10
CA GLY A 172 -26.94 -4.20 76.18
C GLY A 172 -26.34 -2.96 76.88
N PRO A 173 -26.52 -1.72 76.37
CA PRO A 173 -26.57 -1.20 74.99
C PRO A 173 -25.48 -0.11 74.73
N GLY A 174 -25.13 0.24 73.48
CA GLY A 174 -24.13 1.31 73.26
C GLY A 174 -23.87 1.75 71.81
N ASN A 175 -24.63 2.75 71.37
CA ASN A 175 -24.25 3.91 70.53
C ASN A 175 -22.91 3.87 69.76
N SER A 176 -22.94 3.96 68.42
CA SER A 176 -22.50 5.16 67.68
C SER A 176 -22.56 4.99 66.15
N GLN A 177 -23.20 5.98 65.53
CA GLN A 177 -23.19 6.36 64.12
C GLN A 177 -21.84 6.21 63.41
N ARG A 178 -21.88 5.78 62.14
CA ARG A 178 -21.54 6.66 61.00
C ARG A 178 -22.05 6.10 59.66
N LEU A 179 -22.76 6.96 58.93
CA LEU A 179 -23.14 6.81 57.52
C LEU A 179 -21.90 6.73 56.61
N PRO A 180 -21.99 6.15 55.40
CA PRO A 180 -20.94 6.22 54.40
C PRO A 180 -20.92 7.60 53.71
N PRO A 181 -19.76 8.18 53.35
CA PRO A 181 -19.73 9.29 52.41
C PRO A 181 -19.89 8.77 50.97
N ALA A 182 -20.71 9.53 50.24
CA ALA A 182 -21.09 9.35 48.85
C ALA A 182 -19.89 9.19 47.90
N HIS A 183 -20.06 8.31 46.90
CA HIS A 183 -19.31 8.42 45.65
C HIS A 183 -19.78 9.67 44.91
N GLN A 184 -18.94 10.70 44.87
CA GLN A 184 -19.06 11.77 43.88
C GLN A 184 -18.60 11.22 42.53
N GLN A 185 -19.48 11.27 41.55
CA GLN A 185 -19.11 11.29 40.14
C GLN A 185 -18.21 12.51 39.89
N GLN A 186 -17.10 12.29 39.21
CA GLN A 186 -16.45 13.32 38.40
C GLN A 186 -16.23 12.74 37.01
N ASP A 187 -17.10 13.18 36.10
CA ASP A 187 -16.88 13.22 34.65
C ASP A 187 -15.63 14.03 34.32
N VAL A 188 -14.76 13.51 33.45
CA VAL A 188 -13.85 14.28 32.59
C VAL A 188 -13.36 13.41 31.40
N PRO A 189 -12.95 14.01 30.26
CA PRO A 189 -13.70 13.94 29.02
C PRO A 189 -12.97 13.26 27.86
N VAL A 190 -13.72 12.92 26.82
CA VAL A 190 -13.22 12.39 25.54
C VAL A 190 -12.54 13.49 24.72
N PRO A 191 -11.30 13.30 24.24
CA PRO A 191 -10.70 14.17 23.22
C PRO A 191 -11.27 13.82 21.83
N GLY A 192 -11.90 14.82 21.20
CA GLY A 192 -12.38 14.73 19.83
C GLY A 192 -11.24 14.77 18.81
N HIS A 193 -11.45 14.05 17.71
CA HIS A 193 -10.75 14.22 16.45
C HIS A 193 -11.58 15.13 15.54
N SER A 194 -10.96 16.21 15.06
CA SER A 194 -11.11 16.79 13.71
C SER A 194 -10.00 17.81 13.52
#